data_AF-A0A2A6Z7M1-F1
#
_entry.id   AF-A0A2A6Z7M1-F1
#
_cell.length_a   1.000
_cell.length_b   1.000
_cell.length_c   1.000
_cell.angle_alpha   90.00
_cell.angle_beta   90.00
_cell.angle_gamma   90.00
#
_symmetry.space_group_name_H-M   'P 1'
#
loop_
_entity.id
_entity.type
_entity.pdbx_description
1 polymer ?
#
loop_
_entity_poly.entity_id
_entity_poly.type
_entity_poly.pdbx_seq_one_letter_code
_entity_poly.pdbx_strand_id
1 'polypeptide(L)'
;MEDKYMSIKATVNPAAETTETTETTKEEQIADARENETALLDGLLAAADFKTSEECIKNVVISRNGKDLFSFHIHPLSEEDYNSCRKKFTKFVKSKVQGGIRVPEEVNAVNYRAELIFRATTPEDQVKVWCNKALWKKLDLVTGYEAVNALLMAGEKEAVLSLIDQISGYELSEEDVAKN
;
A
#
# COMPACT_ATOMS: atom_id res chain seq x y z
N MET A 1 -68.80 1.52 56.53
CA MET A 1 -69.57 1.16 55.33
C MET A 1 -68.60 0.49 54.39
N GLU A 2 -68.41 -0.83 54.47
CA GLU A 2 -69.32 -1.86 53.89
C GLU A 2 -69.52 -1.58 52.40
N ASP A 3 -69.28 -2.46 51.45
CA ASP A 3 -69.01 -3.89 51.34
C ASP A 3 -68.48 -4.04 49.89
N LYS A 4 -67.74 -5.08 49.45
CA LYS A 4 -68.28 -6.43 49.25
C LYS A 4 -67.17 -7.38 48.79
N TYR A 5 -67.01 -8.45 49.56
CA TYR A 5 -66.74 -9.84 49.16
C TYR A 5 -67.32 -10.19 47.76
N MET A 6 -66.80 -11.06 46.86
CA MET A 6 -66.15 -12.39 46.97
C MET A 6 -65.51 -12.75 45.59
N SER A 7 -64.28 -13.29 45.55
CA SER A 7 -63.89 -14.72 45.38
C SER A 7 -64.13 -15.28 43.96
N ILE A 8 -63.20 -15.97 43.26
CA ILE A 8 -62.90 -17.41 43.44
C ILE A 8 -61.75 -17.87 42.46
N LYS A 9 -60.79 -18.65 42.99
CA LYS A 9 -59.94 -19.78 42.46
C LYS A 9 -58.78 -19.60 41.45
N ALA A 10 -57.57 -19.80 42.01
CA ALA A 10 -56.52 -20.79 41.68
C ALA A 10 -56.20 -21.15 40.22
N THR A 11 -54.95 -20.93 39.77
CA THR A 11 -54.04 -22.01 39.30
C THR A 11 -52.58 -21.53 39.05
N VAL A 12 -51.66 -22.26 39.68
CA VAL A 12 -50.24 -22.60 39.42
C VAL A 12 -49.61 -22.16 38.07
N ASN A 13 -48.52 -21.36 38.10
CA ASN A 13 -47.09 -21.71 37.85
C ASN A 13 -46.26 -20.49 37.36
N PRO A 14 -44.99 -20.32 37.77
CA PRO A 14 -44.10 -19.28 37.27
C PRO A 14 -43.39 -19.78 36.00
N ALA A 15 -43.59 -19.09 34.87
CA ALA A 15 -42.77 -19.29 33.68
C ALA A 15 -41.59 -18.32 33.74
N ALA A 16 -40.40 -18.89 33.80
CA ALA A 16 -39.13 -18.22 33.59
C ALA A 16 -39.09 -17.61 32.18
N GLU A 17 -38.80 -16.32 32.09
CA GLU A 17 -38.10 -15.78 30.92
C GLU A 17 -36.62 -15.76 31.26
N THR A 18 -35.95 -16.79 30.76
CA THR A 18 -34.51 -17.01 30.80
C THR A 18 -33.81 -15.86 30.11
N THR A 19 -33.23 -14.94 30.88
CA THR A 19 -32.10 -14.13 30.42
C THR A 19 -30.94 -15.09 30.18
N GLU A 20 -30.71 -15.49 28.93
CA GLU A 20 -29.46 -16.11 28.50
C GLU A 20 -28.32 -15.11 28.72
N THR A 21 -27.78 -15.14 29.94
CA THR A 21 -26.52 -14.51 30.27
C THR A 21 -25.49 -15.59 30.04
N THR A 22 -24.82 -15.56 28.90
CA THR A 22 -23.68 -16.44 28.63
C THR A 22 -22.61 -16.13 29.66
N GLU A 23 -22.56 -16.92 30.74
CA GLU A 23 -21.44 -16.95 31.68
C GLU A 23 -20.25 -17.59 30.96
N THR A 24 -19.58 -16.82 30.10
CA THR A 24 -18.31 -17.24 29.49
C THR A 24 -17.29 -17.43 30.61
N THR A 25 -16.71 -18.62 30.65
CA THR A 25 -15.70 -18.97 31.65
C THR A 25 -14.45 -18.11 31.46
N LYS A 26 -13.67 -17.92 32.54
CA LYS A 26 -12.41 -17.16 32.46
C LYS A 26 -11.44 -17.70 31.41
N GLU A 27 -11.51 -19.00 31.13
CA GLU A 27 -10.70 -19.68 30.11
C GLU A 27 -11.14 -19.31 28.69
N GLU A 28 -12.44 -19.20 28.43
CA GLU A 28 -12.99 -18.70 27.16
C GLU A 28 -12.62 -17.23 26.94
N GLN A 29 -12.73 -16.36 27.95
CA GLN A 29 -12.33 -14.95 27.83
C GLN A 29 -10.82 -14.78 27.55
N ILE A 30 -9.98 -15.64 28.11
CA ILE A 30 -8.53 -15.64 27.84
C ILE A 30 -8.24 -16.19 26.44
N ALA A 31 -8.97 -17.21 25.98
CA ALA A 31 -8.85 -17.73 24.62
C ALA A 31 -9.27 -16.68 23.58
N ASP A 32 -10.42 -16.02 23.78
CA ASP A 32 -10.91 -14.94 22.92
C ASP A 32 -9.92 -13.77 22.88
N ALA A 33 -9.37 -13.37 24.02
CA ALA A 33 -8.36 -12.30 24.09
C ALA A 33 -7.08 -12.67 23.32
N ARG A 34 -6.64 -13.93 23.42
CA ARG A 34 -5.46 -14.43 22.67
C ARG A 34 -5.74 -14.53 21.18
N GLU A 35 -6.92 -15.00 20.78
CA GLU A 35 -7.31 -15.09 19.37
C GLU A 35 -7.38 -13.71 18.72
N ASN A 36 -7.95 -12.73 19.45
CA ASN A 36 -7.96 -11.33 19.03
C ASN A 36 -6.54 -10.75 18.89
N GLU A 37 -5.63 -11.07 19.82
CA GLU A 37 -4.23 -10.63 19.75
C GLU A 37 -3.49 -11.27 18.56
N THR A 38 -3.72 -12.57 18.29
CA THR A 38 -3.12 -13.25 17.13
C THR A 38 -3.65 -12.69 15.81
N ALA A 39 -4.96 -12.43 15.71
CA ALA A 39 -5.55 -11.84 14.51
C ALA A 39 -5.02 -10.42 14.25
N LEU A 40 -4.81 -9.63 15.31
CA LEU A 40 -4.18 -8.31 15.18
C LEU A 40 -2.74 -8.43 14.67
N LEU A 41 -1.94 -9.34 15.23
CA LEU A 41 -0.56 -9.54 14.81
C LEU A 41 -0.48 -9.99 13.35
N ASP A 42 -1.34 -10.91 12.92
CA ASP A 42 -1.42 -11.35 11.53
C ASP A 42 -1.78 -10.18 10.59
N GLY A 43 -2.72 -9.33 10.99
CA GLY A 43 -3.07 -8.12 10.25
C GLY A 43 -1.89 -7.12 10.14
N LEU A 44 -1.14 -6.93 11.24
CA LEU A 44 0.04 -6.06 11.25
C LEU A 44 1.16 -6.59 10.35
N LEU A 45 1.39 -7.91 10.36
CA LEU A 45 2.39 -8.54 9.50
C LEU A 45 1.99 -8.47 8.02
N ALA A 46 0.73 -8.76 7.70
CA ALA A 46 0.20 -8.61 6.34
C ALA A 46 0.35 -7.18 5.82
N ALA A 47 0.10 -6.17 6.67
CA ALA A 47 0.30 -4.77 6.33
C ALA A 47 1.78 -4.41 6.12
N ALA A 48 2.71 -5.02 6.87
CA ALA A 48 4.14 -4.78 6.72
C ALA A 48 4.71 -5.34 5.39
N ASP A 49 4.10 -6.39 4.85
CA ASP A 49 4.54 -7.09 3.64
C ASP A 49 3.99 -6.47 2.34
N PHE A 50 3.43 -5.27 2.38
CA PHE A 50 2.80 -4.60 1.23
C PHE A 50 3.70 -4.46 -0.02
N LYS A 51 5.04 -4.49 0.14
CA LYS A 51 5.99 -4.43 -1.00
C LYS A 51 6.22 -5.78 -1.67
N THR A 52 5.96 -6.88 -0.97
CA THR A 52 6.27 -8.24 -1.40
C THR A 52 5.03 -9.10 -1.59
N SER A 53 3.88 -8.70 -1.05
CA SER A 53 2.61 -9.37 -1.26
C SER A 53 2.23 -9.37 -2.74
N GLU A 54 1.90 -10.55 -3.26
CA GLU A 54 1.48 -10.75 -4.66
C GLU A 54 0.23 -9.94 -5.01
N GLU A 55 -0.65 -9.69 -4.04
CA GLU A 55 -1.90 -8.93 -4.22
C GLU A 55 -1.63 -7.44 -4.56
N CYS A 56 -0.54 -6.92 -4.01
CA CYS A 56 -0.10 -5.54 -4.21
C CYS A 56 0.71 -5.36 -5.50
N ILE A 57 1.20 -6.46 -6.10
CA ILE A 57 1.99 -6.42 -7.32
C ILE A 57 1.08 -6.26 -8.54
N LYS A 58 1.39 -5.32 -9.43
CA LYS A 58 0.67 -5.09 -10.69
C LYS A 58 1.59 -5.30 -11.89
N ASN A 59 1.06 -5.96 -12.92
CA ASN A 59 1.75 -6.12 -14.20
C ASN A 59 1.50 -4.88 -15.08
N VAL A 60 2.57 -4.35 -15.65
CA VAL A 60 2.57 -3.24 -16.61
C VAL A 60 2.98 -3.78 -17.96
N VAL A 61 2.17 -3.54 -19.00
CA VAL A 61 2.47 -3.92 -20.38
C VAL A 61 2.69 -2.66 -21.22
N ILE A 62 3.83 -2.59 -21.91
CA ILE A 62 4.15 -1.49 -22.83
C ILE A 62 3.81 -1.93 -24.25
N SER A 63 2.76 -1.31 -24.80
CA SER A 63 2.24 -1.63 -26.13
C SER A 63 2.30 -0.41 -27.04
N ARG A 64 2.76 -0.60 -28.28
CA ARG A 64 2.81 0.45 -29.31
C ARG A 64 2.26 -0.10 -30.61
N ASN A 65 1.41 0.67 -31.28
CA ASN A 65 0.78 0.27 -32.55
C ASN A 65 0.05 -1.08 -32.46
N GLY A 66 -0.61 -1.37 -31.33
CA GLY A 66 -1.33 -2.63 -31.11
C GLY A 66 -0.45 -3.86 -30.88
N LYS A 67 0.86 -3.67 -30.64
CA LYS A 67 1.80 -4.75 -30.33
C LYS A 67 2.43 -4.54 -28.97
N ASP A 68 2.41 -5.59 -28.15
CA ASP A 68 3.11 -5.64 -26.88
C ASP A 68 4.62 -5.78 -27.12
N LEU A 69 5.38 -4.88 -26.51
CA LEU A 69 6.84 -4.82 -26.66
C LEU A 69 7.53 -5.55 -25.52
N PHE A 70 7.15 -5.24 -24.29
CA PHE A 70 7.63 -5.88 -23.07
C PHE A 70 6.67 -5.59 -21.90
N SER A 71 6.82 -6.34 -20.82
CA SER A 71 6.09 -6.12 -19.57
C SER A 71 7.01 -6.23 -18.37
N PHE A 72 6.58 -5.68 -17.24
CA PHE A 72 7.28 -5.74 -15.97
C PHE A 72 6.27 -5.58 -14.83
N HIS A 73 6.65 -6.06 -13.64
CA HIS A 73 5.82 -5.98 -12.45
C HIS A 73 6.28 -4.84 -11.55
N ILE A 74 5.32 -4.13 -10.97
CA ILE A 74 5.57 -3.07 -9.99
C ILE A 74 4.89 -3.40 -8.67
N HIS A 75 5.51 -2.94 -7.57
CA HIS A 75 4.97 -2.99 -6.21
C HIS A 75 4.82 -1.56 -5.65
N PRO A 76 4.02 -1.38 -4.59
CA PRO A 76 3.87 -0.08 -3.94
C PRO A 76 5.17 0.44 -3.32
N LEU A 77 5.28 1.76 -3.20
CA LEU A 77 6.42 2.44 -2.59
C LEU A 77 6.05 3.03 -1.24
N SER A 78 6.99 2.96 -0.29
CA SER A 78 6.88 3.69 0.98
C SER A 78 7.24 5.16 0.81
N GLU A 79 6.81 6.02 1.74
CA GLU A 79 7.23 7.43 1.77
C GLU A 79 8.77 7.58 1.78
N GLU A 80 9.49 6.68 2.46
CA GLU A 80 10.96 6.66 2.45
C GLU A 80 11.54 6.34 1.07
N ASP A 81 10.86 5.52 0.24
CA ASP A 81 11.28 5.29 -1.14
C ASP A 81 11.16 6.58 -1.96
N TYR A 82 10.02 7.27 -1.88
CA TYR A 82 9.82 8.56 -2.56
C TYR A 82 10.87 9.58 -2.13
N ASN A 83 11.08 9.72 -0.81
CA ASN A 83 12.04 10.67 -0.25
C ASN A 83 13.48 10.34 -0.66
N SER A 84 13.87 9.06 -0.60
CA SER A 84 15.22 8.62 -0.99
C SER A 84 15.48 8.84 -2.48
N CYS A 85 14.49 8.55 -3.35
CA CYS A 85 14.56 8.82 -4.78
C CYS A 85 14.68 10.33 -5.05
N ARG A 86 13.87 11.15 -4.38
CA ARG A 86 13.91 12.61 -4.53
C ARG A 86 15.27 13.17 -4.11
N LYS A 87 15.77 12.75 -2.94
CA LYS A 87 17.07 13.17 -2.40
C LYS A 87 18.21 12.78 -3.34
N LYS A 88 18.19 11.58 -3.92
CA LYS A 88 19.19 11.09 -4.88
C LYS A 88 19.34 12.03 -6.09
N PHE A 89 18.24 12.63 -6.56
CA PHE A 89 18.22 13.53 -7.71
C PHE A 89 18.05 15.00 -7.35
N THR A 90 18.24 15.36 -6.08
CA THR A 90 18.27 16.76 -5.63
C THR A 90 19.72 17.24 -5.56
N LYS A 91 20.02 18.32 -6.28
CA LYS A 91 21.26 19.07 -6.13
C LYS A 91 21.19 19.91 -4.87
N PHE A 92 22.18 19.78 -3.98
CA PHE A 92 22.29 20.57 -2.76
C PHE A 92 23.46 21.54 -2.87
N VAL A 93 23.23 22.79 -2.49
CA VAL A 93 24.25 23.86 -2.49
C VAL A 93 24.44 24.43 -1.10
N LYS A 94 25.64 24.94 -0.82
CA LYS A 94 25.92 25.66 0.43
C LYS A 94 25.37 27.07 0.33
N SER A 95 24.40 27.40 1.18
CA SER A 95 23.83 28.74 1.24
C SER A 95 24.82 29.73 1.84
N LYS A 96 25.17 30.79 1.11
CA LYS A 96 26.00 31.89 1.65
C LYS A 96 25.24 32.72 2.69
N VAL A 97 23.92 32.83 2.57
CA VAL A 97 23.05 33.62 3.46
C VAL A 97 22.80 32.89 4.77
N GLN A 98 22.67 31.56 4.75
CA GLN A 98 22.44 30.73 5.93
C GLN A 98 23.73 30.11 6.48
N GLY A 99 24.84 30.85 6.45
CA GLY A 99 26.08 30.44 7.12
C GLY A 99 26.70 29.13 6.62
N GLY A 100 26.46 28.73 5.36
CA GLY A 100 27.04 27.53 4.76
C GLY A 100 26.19 26.25 4.89
N ILE A 101 24.97 26.33 5.43
CA ILE A 101 24.02 25.21 5.48
C ILE A 101 23.72 24.70 4.07
N ARG A 102 23.68 23.37 3.91
CA ARG A 102 23.29 22.74 2.63
C ARG A 102 21.77 22.84 2.46
N VAL A 103 21.36 23.49 1.39
CA VAL A 103 19.95 23.65 1.01
C VAL A 103 19.69 22.99 -0.34
N PRO A 104 18.50 22.41 -0.56
CA PRO A 104 18.12 21.91 -1.88
C PRO A 104 18.04 23.07 -2.87
N GLU A 105 18.64 22.91 -4.04
CA GLU A 105 18.63 23.90 -5.13
C GLU A 105 17.67 23.48 -6.24
N GLU A 106 17.89 22.29 -6.81
CA GLU A 106 17.15 21.81 -7.98
C GLU A 106 16.96 20.30 -7.89
N VAL A 107 15.78 19.83 -8.28
CA VAL A 107 15.51 18.40 -8.45
C VAL A 107 15.54 18.08 -9.94
N ASN A 108 16.35 17.10 -10.35
CA ASN A 108 16.25 16.54 -11.68
C ASN A 108 14.98 15.69 -11.76
N ALA A 109 13.88 16.32 -12.15
CA ALA A 109 12.55 15.69 -12.18
C ALA A 109 12.49 14.48 -13.12
N VAL A 110 13.22 14.50 -14.25
CA VAL A 110 13.21 13.40 -15.22
C VAL A 110 13.82 12.14 -14.62
N ASN A 111 15.00 12.27 -13.99
CA ASN A 111 15.67 11.12 -13.38
C ASN A 111 15.01 10.68 -12.08
N TYR A 112 14.47 11.62 -11.30
CA TYR A 112 13.65 11.30 -10.13
C TYR A 112 12.46 10.40 -10.51
N ARG A 113 11.70 10.80 -11.53
CA ARG A 113 10.56 10.03 -12.03
C ARG A 113 10.95 8.66 -12.58
N ALA A 114 12.08 8.57 -13.29
CA ALA A 114 12.59 7.30 -13.79
C ALA A 114 13.07 6.37 -12.66
N GLU A 115 13.65 6.92 -11.60
CA GLU A 115 14.07 6.15 -10.42
C GLU A 115 12.88 5.62 -9.63
N LEU A 116 11.77 6.36 -9.52
CA LEU A 116 10.54 5.84 -8.90
C LEU A 116 10.06 4.57 -9.61
N ILE A 117 10.00 4.59 -10.95
CA ILE A 117 9.63 3.41 -11.74
C ILE A 117 10.64 2.27 -11.53
N PHE A 118 11.94 2.58 -11.59
CA PHE A 118 12.97 1.58 -11.35
C PHE A 118 12.83 0.95 -9.96
N ARG A 119 12.61 1.75 -8.91
CA ARG A 119 12.45 1.31 -7.52
C ARG A 119 11.20 0.48 -7.32
N ALA A 120 10.09 0.88 -7.93
CA ALA A 120 8.81 0.18 -7.85
C ALA A 120 8.83 -1.14 -8.63
N THR A 121 9.73 -1.30 -9.61
CA THR A 121 9.83 -2.55 -10.35
C THR A 121 10.36 -3.67 -9.45
N THR A 122 9.78 -4.87 -9.54
CA THR A 122 10.26 -6.03 -8.77
C THR A 122 11.75 -6.31 -9.04
N PRO A 123 12.51 -6.85 -8.07
CA PRO A 123 13.93 -7.11 -8.26
C PRO A 123 14.25 -8.00 -9.47
N GLU A 124 13.38 -8.97 -9.77
CA GLU A 124 13.52 -9.84 -10.94
C GLU A 124 13.43 -9.04 -12.25
N ASP A 125 12.38 -8.22 -12.40
CA ASP A 125 12.19 -7.43 -13.62
C ASP A 125 13.17 -6.26 -13.72
N GLN A 126 13.68 -5.74 -12.60
CA GLN A 126 14.81 -4.79 -12.62
C GLN A 126 16.02 -5.39 -13.33
N VAL A 127 16.40 -6.63 -13.00
CA VAL A 127 17.55 -7.30 -13.63
C VAL A 127 17.29 -7.59 -15.10
N LYS A 128 16.09 -8.10 -15.40
CA LYS A 128 15.71 -8.56 -16.74
C LYS A 128 15.48 -7.42 -17.74
N VAL A 129 14.82 -6.35 -17.31
CA VAL A 129 14.38 -5.23 -18.16
C VAL A 129 15.35 -4.05 -18.05
N TRP A 130 15.48 -3.47 -16.86
CA TRP A 130 16.18 -2.20 -16.68
C TRP A 130 17.70 -2.33 -16.59
N CYS A 131 18.22 -3.43 -16.04
CA CYS A 131 19.65 -3.70 -15.84
C CYS A 131 20.22 -4.68 -16.87
N ASN A 132 19.51 -4.88 -17.97
CA ASN A 132 19.92 -5.78 -19.04
C ASN A 132 21.26 -5.32 -19.66
N LYS A 133 22.32 -6.11 -19.49
CA LYS A 133 23.68 -5.72 -19.93
C LYS A 133 23.80 -5.60 -21.45
N ALA A 134 23.03 -6.35 -22.22
CA ALA A 134 23.01 -6.23 -23.67
C ALA A 134 22.35 -4.91 -24.11
N LEU A 135 21.27 -4.51 -23.42
CA LEU A 135 20.63 -3.20 -23.64
C LEU A 135 21.59 -2.06 -23.29
N TRP A 136 22.20 -2.11 -22.10
CA TRP A 136 23.13 -1.06 -21.64
C TRP A 136 24.28 -0.84 -22.61
N LYS A 137 24.89 -1.93 -23.10
CA LYS A 137 25.97 -1.84 -24.09
C LYS A 137 25.51 -1.22 -25.41
N LYS A 138 24.28 -1.50 -25.85
CA LYS A 138 23.76 -1.00 -27.13
C LYS A 138 23.33 0.47 -27.07
N LEU A 139 22.84 0.92 -25.92
CA LEU A 139 22.30 2.27 -25.72
C LEU A 139 23.24 3.19 -24.91
N ASP A 140 24.43 2.72 -24.57
CA ASP A 140 25.43 3.42 -23.75
C ASP A 140 24.87 3.89 -22.39
N LEU A 141 24.26 2.94 -21.67
CA LEU A 141 23.64 3.18 -20.35
C LEU A 141 24.50 2.64 -19.22
N VAL A 142 24.41 3.27 -18.05
CA VAL A 142 25.20 2.92 -16.86
C VAL A 142 24.30 2.51 -15.70
N THR A 143 23.02 2.92 -15.70
CA THR A 143 22.09 2.68 -14.58
C THR A 143 20.69 2.24 -15.05
N GLY A 144 19.92 1.66 -14.13
CA GLY A 144 18.57 1.18 -14.44
C GLY A 144 17.57 2.29 -14.78
N TYR A 145 17.62 3.44 -14.09
CA TYR A 145 16.74 4.56 -14.39
C TYR A 145 17.04 5.18 -15.77
N GLU A 146 18.29 5.08 -16.28
CA GLU A 146 18.62 5.50 -17.65
C GLU A 146 17.95 4.60 -18.68
N ALA A 147 17.83 3.29 -18.42
CA ALA A 147 17.06 2.39 -19.27
C ALA A 147 15.57 2.76 -19.26
N VAL A 148 15.00 3.11 -18.11
CA VAL A 148 13.62 3.62 -18.03
C VAL A 148 13.46 4.88 -18.89
N ASN A 149 14.40 5.83 -18.80
CA ASN A 149 14.41 7.04 -19.62
C ASN A 149 14.51 6.76 -21.13
N ALA A 150 15.30 5.76 -21.51
CA ALA A 150 15.51 5.41 -22.91
C ALA A 150 14.34 4.62 -23.52
N LEU A 151 13.66 3.79 -22.71
CA LEU A 151 12.66 2.84 -23.19
C LEU A 151 11.23 3.40 -23.16
N LEU A 152 10.86 4.19 -22.14
CA LEU A 152 9.48 4.68 -21.98
C LEU A 152 9.28 6.06 -22.60
N MET A 153 8.20 6.23 -23.36
CA MET A 153 7.71 7.54 -23.80
C MET A 153 7.20 8.34 -22.59
N ALA A 154 7.12 9.67 -22.73
CA ALA A 154 6.67 10.54 -21.65
C ALA A 154 5.28 10.17 -21.11
N GLY A 155 4.31 9.88 -22.00
CA GLY A 155 2.97 9.47 -21.60
C GLY A 155 2.92 8.09 -20.94
N GLU A 156 3.75 7.14 -21.42
CA GLU A 156 3.89 5.81 -20.77
C GLU A 156 4.47 5.96 -19.36
N LYS A 157 5.49 6.82 -19.20
CA LYS A 157 6.09 7.11 -17.90
C LYS A 157 5.08 7.72 -16.92
N GLU A 158 4.24 8.65 -17.39
CA GLU A 158 3.16 9.23 -16.59
C GLU A 158 2.15 8.17 -16.15
N ALA A 159 1.68 7.32 -17.06
CA ALA A 159 0.74 6.26 -16.75
C ALA A 159 1.28 5.26 -15.72
N VAL A 160 2.55 4.87 -15.84
CA VAL A 160 3.18 3.98 -14.86
C VAL A 160 3.32 4.66 -13.49
N LEU A 161 3.62 5.95 -13.44
CA LEU A 161 3.73 6.68 -12.18
C LEU A 161 2.37 6.86 -11.49
N SER A 162 1.32 7.18 -12.24
CA SER A 162 -0.05 7.22 -11.70
C SER A 162 -0.44 5.87 -11.11
N LEU A 163 -0.12 4.76 -11.79
CA LEU A 163 -0.37 3.43 -11.25
C LEU A 163 0.44 3.16 -9.96
N ILE A 164 1.71 3.60 -9.90
CA ILE A 164 2.53 3.50 -8.68
C ILE A 164 1.90 4.30 -7.54
N ASP A 165 1.46 5.53 -7.79
CA ASP A 165 0.83 6.39 -6.79
C ASP A 165 -0.49 5.78 -6.28
N GLN A 166 -1.30 5.21 -7.19
CA GLN A 166 -2.54 4.49 -6.85
C GLN A 166 -2.27 3.30 -5.93
N ILE A 167 -1.35 2.38 -6.31
CA ILE A 167 -1.07 1.20 -5.48
C ILE A 167 -0.32 1.54 -4.18
N SER A 168 0.30 2.72 -4.11
CA SER A 168 0.96 3.24 -2.90
C SER A 168 0.02 4.02 -1.98
N GLY A 169 -1.27 4.14 -2.33
CA GLY A 169 -2.28 4.79 -1.49
C GLY A 169 -2.29 6.31 -1.56
N TYR A 170 -1.72 6.92 -2.61
CA TYR A 170 -1.85 8.37 -2.85
C TYR A 170 -3.14 8.75 -3.56
N GLU A 171 -3.76 7.81 -4.28
CA GLU A 171 -5.10 7.99 -4.86
C GLU A 171 -6.13 7.21 -4.03
N LEU A 172 -7.24 7.87 -3.70
CA LEU A 172 -8.39 7.21 -3.08
C LEU A 172 -9.01 6.26 -4.11
N SER A 173 -9.16 4.99 -3.77
CA SER A 173 -9.95 4.09 -4.60
C SER A 173 -11.43 4.47 -4.51
N GLU A 174 -12.23 4.15 -5.53
CA GLU A 174 -13.69 4.40 -5.50
C GLU A 174 -14.37 3.69 -4.30
N GLU A 175 -13.76 2.62 -3.81
CA GLU A 175 -14.18 1.84 -2.64
C GLU A 175 -13.94 2.59 -1.31
N ASP A 176 -12.97 3.51 -1.27
CA ASP A 176 -12.67 4.34 -0.10
C ASP A 176 -13.65 5.53 0.04
N VAL A 177 -14.26 5.96 -1.08
CA VAL A 177 -15.26 7.03 -1.09
C VAL A 177 -16.63 6.53 -0.59
N ALA A 178 -16.95 5.25 -0.81
CA ALA A 178 -18.25 4.67 -0.49
C ALA A 178 -18.48 4.33 1.00
N LYS A 179 -17.46 4.51 1.85
CA LYS A 179 -17.50 4.14 3.29
C LYS A 179 -17.64 5.33 4.25
N ASN A 180 -17.80 6.55 3.75
CA ASN A 180 -17.97 7.78 4.56
C ASN A 180 -19.39 8.33 4.52
#